data_AF-A0A833UQH3-F1
#
_entry.id   AF-A0A833UQH3-F1
#
_cell.length_a   1.000
_cell.length_b   1.000
_cell.length_c   1.000
_cell.angle_alpha   90.00
_cell.angle_beta   90.00
_cell.angle_gamma   90.00
#
_symmetry.space_group_name_H-M   'P 1'
#
loop_
_entity.id
_entity.type
_entity.pdbx_description
1 polymer ?
#
loop_
_entity_poly.entity_id
_entity_poly.type
_entity_poly.pdbx_seq_one_letter_code
_entity_poly.pdbx_strand_id
1 'polypeptide(L)'
;MDVRPLRYCGMFDSHPASLPYVTRFHAKKVLKFQDALLTSYHRNEVKFAELTLDTFRMLQCLEWEPSESFYQKRPVESNGNGTSIDHSGASGLIDIKLTADMTDPSLTPNPRKAILYRPSVAHLIAVMATISEELPPDSVMLLYLSASGKASPSSNIAQMESSGGSRKSSKNKVTFQFSQEQNSNMSESSINHKGESSGYYDSCLWFGSRGHRGSNNLYPGDIIPFTRRPLFLIIDSDNSHAFKVLHGAERGEPAALLLSPLRPAFKNPSNADLSQNGSQFTFFLTAPLPAFCQMVGLSSPDTDSDVYNDAENILSTAFAKWEVILCTSTSVDIVWAQVLNDPFIRRLILRFIFCQSVLLLFCPSEDSDQYLPACLPHLPSSVSPNSEVVRSSVVRLAKHFRVADYFHFDDM
;
A
#
# COMPACT_ATOMS: atom_id res chain seq x y z
N MET A 1 17.15 6.92 -22.02
CA MET A 1 16.42 7.39 -20.83
C MET A 1 16.50 6.27 -19.82
N ASP A 2 17.14 6.52 -18.68
CA ASP A 2 17.17 5.54 -17.59
C ASP A 2 15.94 5.80 -16.73
N VAL A 3 14.80 5.28 -17.18
CA VAL A 3 13.52 5.43 -16.49
C VAL A 3 13.63 4.75 -15.13
N ARG A 4 13.42 5.50 -14.04
CA ARG A 4 13.44 4.96 -12.66
C ARG A 4 12.51 3.73 -12.58
N PRO A 5 13.03 2.52 -12.26
CA PRO A 5 12.18 1.34 -12.13
C PRO A 5 11.32 1.40 -10.86
N LEU A 6 10.23 0.64 -10.85
CA LEU A 6 9.41 0.44 -9.63
C LEU A 6 10.17 -0.38 -8.57
N ARG A 7 11.01 -1.31 -9.03
CA ARG A 7 11.92 -2.13 -8.23
C ARG A 7 12.98 -1.30 -7.53
N TYR A 8 13.64 -1.89 -6.54
CA TYR A 8 14.71 -1.24 -5.80
C TYR A 8 15.97 -1.19 -6.66
N CYS A 9 16.35 0.01 -7.08
CA CYS A 9 17.56 0.23 -7.87
C CYS A 9 18.62 0.94 -7.02
N GLY A 10 19.83 0.36 -6.97
CA GLY A 10 20.95 0.93 -6.22
C GLY A 10 21.26 2.39 -6.58
N MET A 11 21.13 2.77 -7.86
CA MET A 11 21.38 4.15 -8.32
C MET A 11 20.40 5.18 -7.74
N PHE A 12 19.14 4.78 -7.51
CA PHE A 12 18.03 5.69 -7.22
C PHE A 12 17.51 5.61 -5.78
N ASP A 13 17.74 4.48 -5.11
CA ASP A 13 17.21 4.18 -3.78
C ASP A 13 18.30 3.85 -2.74
N SER A 14 19.56 3.61 -3.14
CA SER A 14 20.66 3.50 -2.17
C SER A 14 21.23 4.87 -1.81
N HIS A 15 21.46 5.07 -0.51
CA HIS A 15 21.94 6.34 0.03
C HIS A 15 23.20 6.11 0.88
N PRO A 16 24.40 5.98 0.29
CA PRO A 16 25.62 5.56 1.01
C PRO A 16 25.96 6.40 2.26
N ALA A 17 25.53 7.66 2.30
CA ALA A 17 25.71 8.54 3.45
C ALA A 17 24.94 8.11 4.72
N SER A 18 23.86 7.34 4.60
CA SER A 18 23.08 6.83 5.74
C SER A 18 23.67 5.55 6.34
N LEU A 19 24.38 4.76 5.53
CA LEU A 19 24.81 3.39 5.85
C LEU A 19 25.57 3.27 7.19
N PRO A 20 26.49 4.19 7.59
CA PRO A 20 27.15 4.14 8.89
C PRO A 20 26.20 4.32 10.08
N TYR A 21 25.02 4.90 9.88
CA TYR A 21 24.02 5.14 10.91
C TYR A 21 22.94 4.06 10.94
N VAL A 22 22.66 3.40 9.80
CA VAL A 22 21.74 2.25 9.73
C VAL A 22 22.24 1.11 10.63
N THR A 23 23.54 0.83 10.64
CA THR A 23 24.14 -0.24 11.46
C THR A 23 23.98 -0.04 12.97
N ARG A 24 23.75 1.20 13.45
CA ARG A 24 23.49 1.46 14.89
C ARG A 24 22.24 0.73 15.40
N PHE A 25 21.30 0.43 14.51
CA PHE A 25 20.06 -0.23 14.89
C PHE A 25 20.28 -1.71 15.25
N HIS A 26 21.41 -2.33 14.87
CA HIS A 26 21.78 -3.70 15.29
C HIS A 26 21.88 -3.91 16.81
N ALA A 27 22.00 -2.84 17.61
CA ALA A 27 21.94 -2.92 19.07
C ALA A 27 20.50 -3.01 19.64
N LYS A 28 19.48 -2.79 18.80
CA LYS A 28 18.05 -3.03 19.07
C LYS A 28 17.63 -4.29 18.29
N LYS A 29 16.46 -4.88 18.60
CA LYS A 29 15.90 -6.06 17.90
C LYS A 29 15.67 -5.74 16.41
N VAL A 30 16.66 -5.93 15.55
CA VAL A 30 16.52 -5.66 14.10
C VAL A 30 15.67 -6.74 13.46
N LEU A 31 14.59 -6.33 12.83
CA LEU A 31 13.68 -7.21 12.13
C LEU A 31 14.09 -7.35 10.67
N LYS A 32 14.07 -8.59 10.17
CA LYS A 32 14.25 -8.92 8.76
C LYS A 32 12.90 -8.91 8.08
N PHE A 33 12.76 -8.14 7.00
CA PHE A 33 11.56 -8.24 6.18
C PHE A 33 11.63 -9.53 5.36
N GLN A 34 10.66 -10.44 5.55
CA GLN A 34 10.68 -11.76 4.93
C GLN A 34 9.41 -12.13 4.19
N ASP A 35 8.24 -11.71 4.66
CA ASP A 35 6.96 -12.07 4.07
C ASP A 35 6.10 -10.82 3.85
N ALA A 36 5.48 -10.73 2.67
CA ALA A 36 4.52 -9.71 2.32
C ALA A 36 3.21 -10.34 1.86
N LEU A 37 2.09 -9.92 2.44
CA LEU A 37 0.76 -10.27 1.98
C LEU A 37 0.11 -9.06 1.31
N LEU A 38 -0.12 -9.17 0.00
CA LEU A 38 -0.65 -8.11 -0.84
C LEU A 38 -2.05 -8.48 -1.32
N THR A 39 -3.05 -7.65 -1.04
CA THR A 39 -4.41 -7.84 -1.53
C THR A 39 -5.06 -6.51 -1.88
N SER A 40 -5.92 -6.53 -2.90
CA SER A 40 -6.83 -5.42 -3.15
C SER A 40 -8.25 -5.85 -3.53
N TYR A 41 -9.20 -4.96 -3.25
CA TYR A 41 -10.62 -5.09 -3.57
C TYR A 41 -11.25 -3.70 -3.77
N HIS A 42 -11.26 -3.21 -5.00
CA HIS A 42 -12.14 -2.12 -5.44
C HIS A 42 -13.00 -2.56 -6.62
N ARG A 43 -14.14 -1.89 -6.84
CA ARG A 43 -15.14 -2.39 -7.80
C ARG A 43 -14.65 -2.35 -9.26
N ASN A 44 -13.85 -1.36 -9.64
CA ASN A 44 -13.42 -1.07 -11.02
C ASN A 44 -11.89 -0.94 -11.17
N GLU A 45 -11.11 -1.83 -10.57
CA GLU A 45 -9.64 -1.80 -10.65
C GLU A 45 -9.12 -2.19 -12.04
N VAL A 46 -8.19 -1.41 -12.61
CA VAL A 46 -7.33 -1.88 -13.70
C VAL A 46 -6.45 -3.03 -13.22
N LYS A 47 -6.30 -4.03 -14.08
CA LYS A 47 -5.60 -5.27 -13.77
C LYS A 47 -4.94 -5.91 -14.98
N PHE A 48 -3.90 -6.68 -14.72
CA PHE A 48 -3.25 -7.57 -15.67
C PHE A 48 -3.48 -9.01 -15.18
N ALA A 49 -4.31 -9.77 -15.91
CA ALA A 49 -4.83 -11.08 -15.50
C ALA A 49 -5.54 -11.05 -14.11
N GLU A 50 -4.88 -11.59 -13.09
CA GLU A 50 -5.35 -11.65 -11.69
C GLU A 50 -4.67 -10.61 -10.78
N LEU A 51 -3.78 -9.78 -11.32
CA LEU A 51 -3.01 -8.80 -10.56
C LEU A 51 -3.53 -7.38 -10.82
N THR A 52 -4.03 -6.70 -9.79
CA THR A 52 -4.46 -5.29 -9.90
C THR A 52 -3.26 -4.36 -10.05
N LEU A 53 -3.45 -3.19 -10.65
CA LEU A 53 -2.36 -2.23 -10.90
C LEU A 53 -1.59 -1.86 -9.62
N ASP A 54 -2.30 -1.61 -8.53
CA ASP A 54 -1.67 -1.22 -7.27
C ASP A 54 -0.98 -2.40 -6.57
N THR A 55 -1.54 -3.60 -6.67
CA THR A 55 -0.86 -4.82 -6.19
C THR A 55 0.38 -5.13 -7.04
N PHE A 56 0.35 -4.89 -8.36
CA PHE A 56 1.53 -4.99 -9.23
C PHE A 56 2.59 -3.96 -8.86
N ARG A 57 2.22 -2.69 -8.66
CA ARG A 57 3.15 -1.65 -8.23
C ARG A 57 3.79 -1.98 -6.89
N MET A 58 3.01 -2.43 -5.90
CA MET A 58 3.55 -2.83 -4.60
C MET A 58 4.41 -4.10 -4.71
N LEU A 59 4.01 -5.09 -5.53
CA LEU A 59 4.80 -6.28 -5.84
C LEU A 59 6.20 -5.92 -6.34
N GLN A 60 6.27 -5.08 -7.39
CA GLN A 60 7.52 -4.58 -7.95
C GLN A 60 8.30 -3.73 -6.95
N CYS A 61 7.62 -2.92 -6.14
CA CYS A 61 8.24 -2.08 -5.10
C CYS A 61 8.92 -2.87 -3.96
N LEU A 62 8.70 -4.19 -3.89
CA LEU A 62 9.29 -5.09 -2.89
C LEU A 62 10.26 -6.11 -3.54
N GLU A 63 10.83 -5.76 -4.70
CA GLU A 63 11.82 -6.56 -5.43
C GLU A 63 13.06 -5.73 -5.80
N TRP A 64 14.23 -6.36 -5.80
CA TRP A 64 15.47 -5.78 -6.35
C TRP A 64 15.38 -5.65 -7.88
N GLU A 65 15.92 -4.56 -8.43
CA GLU A 65 16.09 -4.41 -9.88
C GLU A 65 17.21 -5.35 -10.38
N PRO A 66 16.98 -6.15 -11.44
CA PRO A 66 18.02 -6.98 -12.04
C PRO A 66 19.06 -6.12 -12.75
N SER A 67 20.11 -5.71 -12.04
CA SER A 67 21.21 -4.90 -12.60
C SER A 67 22.42 -5.75 -12.93
N GLU A 68 23.01 -5.58 -14.13
CA GLU A 68 24.22 -6.32 -14.57
C GLU A 68 25.40 -6.20 -13.59
N SER A 69 25.44 -5.14 -12.77
CA SER A 69 26.44 -4.95 -11.71
C SER A 69 26.37 -5.95 -10.55
N PHE A 70 25.22 -6.58 -10.30
CA PHE A 70 25.07 -7.61 -9.26
C PHE A 70 25.49 -9.01 -9.73
N TYR A 71 25.84 -9.15 -11.00
CA TYR A 71 26.29 -10.41 -11.60
C TYR A 71 27.78 -10.58 -11.33
N GLN A 72 28.14 -10.95 -10.10
CA GLN A 72 29.48 -11.47 -9.85
C GLN A 72 29.59 -12.85 -10.51
N LYS A 73 30.01 -12.88 -11.78
CA LYS A 73 30.47 -14.12 -12.43
C LYS A 73 31.49 -14.75 -11.49
N ARG A 74 31.14 -15.92 -10.93
CA ARG A 74 32.10 -16.71 -10.14
C ARG A 74 33.40 -16.80 -10.94
N PRO A 75 34.58 -16.56 -10.33
CA PRO A 75 35.83 -16.89 -10.99
C PRO A 75 35.72 -18.34 -11.44
N VAL A 76 35.83 -18.58 -12.75
CA VAL A 76 35.90 -19.94 -13.26
C VAL A 76 37.23 -20.48 -12.76
N GLU A 77 37.19 -21.28 -11.71
CA GLU A 77 38.34 -22.07 -11.29
C GLU A 77 38.75 -22.91 -12.50
N SER A 78 39.86 -22.55 -13.12
CA SER A 78 40.39 -23.23 -14.30
C SER A 78 41.03 -24.56 -13.89
N ASN A 79 40.22 -25.48 -13.39
CA ASN A 79 40.59 -26.87 -13.25
C ASN A 79 40.70 -27.46 -14.66
N GLY A 80 41.92 -27.41 -15.18
CA GLY A 80 42.24 -27.93 -16.49
C GLY A 80 42.05 -29.44 -16.54
N ASN A 81 41.04 -29.88 -17.30
CA ASN A 81 41.21 -30.83 -18.40
C ASN A 81 39.90 -30.87 -19.20
N GLY A 82 40.01 -30.82 -20.52
CA GLY A 82 38.89 -30.44 -21.37
C GLY A 82 38.03 -31.61 -21.86
N THR A 83 36.81 -31.28 -22.27
CA THR A 83 36.18 -31.73 -23.53
C THR A 83 35.03 -30.77 -23.85
N SER A 84 34.94 -30.34 -25.12
CA SER A 84 33.79 -29.58 -25.61
C SER A 84 32.59 -30.51 -25.76
N ILE A 85 31.49 -30.23 -25.06
CA ILE A 85 30.22 -30.93 -25.25
C ILE A 85 29.13 -29.89 -25.50
N ASP A 86 28.59 -29.90 -26.72
CA ASP A 86 27.42 -29.12 -27.09
C ASP A 86 26.18 -29.65 -26.35
N HIS A 87 25.45 -28.75 -25.70
CA HIS A 87 24.16 -29.03 -25.09
C HIS A 87 23.09 -28.06 -25.60
N SER A 88 22.84 -28.12 -26.92
CA SER A 88 21.55 -27.72 -27.47
C SER A 88 20.56 -28.86 -27.27
N GLY A 89 19.81 -28.82 -26.18
CA GLY A 89 18.85 -29.87 -25.80
C GLY A 89 17.88 -29.38 -24.73
N ALA A 90 16.59 -29.52 -24.98
CA ALA A 90 15.55 -29.01 -24.11
C ALA A 90 15.59 -29.67 -22.72
N SER A 91 15.63 -28.86 -21.66
CA SER A 91 15.41 -29.30 -20.28
C SER A 91 14.47 -28.32 -19.59
N GLY A 92 13.26 -28.77 -19.26
CA GLY A 92 12.27 -28.00 -18.46
C GLY A 92 12.62 -27.93 -16.97
N LEU A 93 13.92 -27.87 -16.66
CA LEU A 93 14.49 -28.00 -15.32
C LEU A 93 15.67 -27.01 -15.17
N ILE A 94 15.52 -25.81 -15.76
CA ILE A 94 16.45 -24.68 -15.60
C ILE A 94 16.23 -24.05 -14.22
N ASP A 95 16.65 -24.84 -13.24
CA ASP A 95 17.22 -24.52 -11.95
C ASP A 95 16.71 -23.29 -11.18
N ILE A 96 16.03 -23.56 -10.07
CA ILE A 96 15.80 -22.62 -8.95
C ILE A 96 17.15 -22.10 -8.38
N LYS A 97 18.24 -22.81 -8.66
CA LYS A 97 19.61 -22.39 -8.34
C LYS A 97 20.13 -21.27 -9.26
N LEU A 98 19.59 -21.12 -10.47
CA LEU A 98 19.98 -20.05 -11.38
C LEU A 98 19.53 -18.68 -10.83
N THR A 99 18.32 -18.56 -10.27
CA THR A 99 17.88 -17.31 -9.63
C THR A 99 18.68 -16.99 -8.37
N ALA A 100 19.14 -18.00 -7.63
CA ALA A 100 20.05 -17.82 -6.49
C ALA A 100 21.45 -17.35 -6.91
N ASP A 101 21.95 -17.75 -8.10
CA ASP A 101 23.24 -17.33 -8.65
C ASP A 101 23.20 -15.97 -9.40
N MET A 102 22.04 -15.31 -9.48
CA MET A 102 21.83 -14.04 -10.21
C MET A 102 21.63 -12.82 -9.29
N THR A 103 21.81 -12.99 -7.97
CA THR A 103 21.67 -11.92 -6.98
C THR A 103 22.98 -11.79 -6.20
N ASP A 104 23.46 -10.56 -5.99
CA ASP A 104 24.65 -10.30 -5.17
C ASP A 104 24.44 -10.84 -3.73
N PRO A 105 25.30 -11.75 -3.25
CA PRO A 105 25.13 -12.40 -1.94
C PRO A 105 25.31 -11.45 -0.74
N SER A 106 25.73 -10.20 -0.97
CA SER A 106 25.75 -9.14 0.06
C SER A 106 24.38 -8.46 0.27
N LEU A 107 23.44 -8.63 -0.67
CA LEU A 107 22.08 -8.08 -0.55
C LEU A 107 21.17 -8.95 0.32
N THR A 108 20.16 -8.33 0.93
CA THR A 108 19.09 -9.08 1.59
C THR A 108 18.25 -9.82 0.55
N PRO A 109 17.78 -11.05 0.82
CA PRO A 109 16.94 -11.78 -0.12
C PRO A 109 15.63 -11.02 -0.38
N ASN A 110 15.06 -11.18 -1.57
CA ASN A 110 13.69 -10.72 -1.85
C ASN A 110 12.71 -11.37 -0.86
N PRO A 111 11.76 -10.63 -0.27
CA PRO A 111 10.73 -11.21 0.58
C PRO A 111 9.85 -12.17 -0.23
N ARG A 112 9.34 -13.22 0.42
CA ARG A 112 8.22 -14.05 -0.03
C ARG A 112 6.98 -13.16 -0.16
N LYS A 113 6.18 -13.38 -1.20
CA LYS A 113 5.02 -12.55 -1.49
C LYS A 113 3.80 -13.41 -1.76
N ALA A 114 2.82 -13.34 -0.87
CA ALA A 114 1.50 -13.91 -1.07
C ALA A 114 0.59 -12.84 -1.70
N ILE A 115 -0.01 -13.15 -2.85
CA ILE A 115 -0.90 -12.23 -3.56
C ILE A 115 -2.31 -12.80 -3.55
N LEU A 116 -3.27 -12.05 -3.01
CA LEU A 116 -4.67 -12.47 -2.97
C LEU A 116 -5.53 -11.53 -3.83
N TYR A 117 -5.99 -12.05 -4.97
CA TYR A 117 -6.97 -11.35 -5.80
C TYR A 117 -8.39 -11.61 -5.29
N ARG A 118 -9.05 -10.55 -4.82
CA ARG A 118 -10.45 -10.57 -4.32
C ARG A 118 -10.74 -11.78 -3.39
N PRO A 119 -9.98 -11.95 -2.28
CA PRO A 119 -10.23 -13.00 -1.30
C PRO A 119 -11.55 -12.76 -0.54
N SER A 120 -12.09 -13.81 0.06
CA SER A 120 -13.00 -13.63 1.20
C SER A 120 -12.19 -13.28 2.45
N VAL A 121 -12.82 -12.62 3.43
CA VAL A 121 -12.14 -12.28 4.70
C VAL A 121 -11.63 -13.52 5.42
N ALA A 122 -12.40 -14.63 5.40
CA ALA A 122 -11.95 -15.91 5.94
C ALA A 122 -10.69 -16.47 5.23
N HIS A 123 -10.57 -16.30 3.90
CA HIS A 123 -9.37 -16.70 3.18
C HIS A 123 -8.17 -15.80 3.51
N LEU A 124 -8.39 -14.49 3.61
CA LEU A 124 -7.37 -13.53 4.02
C LEU A 124 -6.84 -13.86 5.43
N ILE A 125 -7.73 -14.05 6.40
CA ILE A 125 -7.39 -14.44 7.79
C ILE A 125 -6.64 -15.77 7.84
N ALA A 126 -7.03 -16.77 7.04
CA ALA A 126 -6.34 -18.05 6.98
C ALA A 126 -4.89 -17.90 6.47
N VAL A 127 -4.68 -17.13 5.39
CA VAL A 127 -3.34 -16.87 4.84
C VAL A 127 -2.48 -16.04 5.81
N MET A 128 -3.07 -15.03 6.47
CA MET A 128 -2.40 -14.27 7.54
C MET A 128 -1.96 -15.18 8.70
N ALA A 129 -2.77 -16.17 9.08
CA ALA A 129 -2.44 -17.14 10.11
C ALA A 129 -1.29 -18.06 9.68
N THR A 130 -1.33 -18.61 8.46
CA THR A 130 -0.24 -19.43 7.91
C THR A 130 1.09 -18.66 7.91
N ILE A 131 1.10 -17.43 7.39
CA ILE A 131 2.33 -16.62 7.37
C ILE A 131 2.79 -16.29 8.80
N SER A 132 1.89 -15.93 9.71
CA SER A 132 2.26 -15.56 11.10
C SER A 132 2.80 -16.73 11.93
N GLU A 133 2.41 -17.97 11.61
CA GLU A 133 2.93 -19.19 12.22
C GLU A 133 4.32 -19.53 11.66
N GLU A 134 4.51 -19.41 10.33
CA GLU A 134 5.80 -19.62 9.65
C GLU A 134 6.83 -18.52 9.91
N LEU A 135 6.41 -17.30 10.26
CA LEU A 135 7.28 -16.12 10.39
C LEU A 135 8.32 -16.30 11.51
N PRO A 136 9.63 -16.20 11.21
CA PRO A 136 10.68 -16.34 12.23
C PRO A 136 10.63 -15.23 13.30
N PRO A 137 11.15 -15.47 14.52
CA PRO A 137 11.05 -14.53 15.65
C PRO A 137 11.65 -13.13 15.40
N ASP A 138 12.70 -13.06 14.57
CA ASP A 138 13.41 -11.83 14.20
C ASP A 138 12.95 -11.27 12.84
N SER A 139 11.71 -11.57 12.43
CA SER A 139 11.17 -11.12 11.14
C SER A 139 9.91 -10.28 11.29
N VAL A 140 9.68 -9.43 10.28
CA VAL A 140 8.47 -8.60 10.15
C VAL A 140 7.69 -9.03 8.91
N MET A 141 6.38 -9.14 9.05
CA MET A 141 5.45 -9.31 7.92
C MET A 141 4.93 -7.95 7.47
N LEU A 142 4.94 -7.69 6.16
CA LEU A 142 4.22 -6.57 5.57
C LEU A 142 2.81 -7.01 5.16
N LEU A 143 1.79 -6.25 5.55
CA LEU A 143 0.41 -6.46 5.11
C LEU A 143 -0.07 -5.22 4.35
N TYR A 144 -0.33 -5.38 3.06
CA TYR A 144 -0.89 -4.33 2.20
C TYR A 144 -2.35 -4.67 1.88
N LEU A 145 -3.26 -3.83 2.38
CA LEU A 145 -4.70 -3.95 2.17
C LEU A 145 -5.21 -2.71 1.44
N SER A 146 -5.59 -2.85 0.16
CA SER A 146 -6.26 -1.78 -0.59
C SER A 146 -7.71 -2.11 -0.87
N ALA A 147 -8.65 -1.46 -0.18
CA ALA A 147 -10.07 -1.73 -0.35
C ALA A 147 -10.93 -0.55 0.10
N SER A 148 -12.07 -0.36 -0.55
CA SER A 148 -13.03 0.66 -0.12
C SER A 148 -13.70 0.28 1.21
N GLY A 149 -14.08 1.30 1.97
CA GLY A 149 -14.94 1.19 3.13
C GLY A 149 -16.30 0.56 2.81
N LYS A 150 -17.09 0.35 3.86
CA LYS A 150 -18.40 -0.32 3.80
C LYS A 150 -19.27 0.22 2.66
N ALA A 151 -19.54 -0.62 1.66
CA ALA A 151 -20.50 -0.29 0.62
C ALA A 151 -21.90 -0.16 1.21
N SER A 152 -22.40 1.07 1.33
CA SER A 152 -23.76 1.34 1.78
C SER A 152 -24.78 0.62 0.88
N PRO A 153 -25.80 -0.07 1.44
CA PRO A 153 -26.87 -0.69 0.67
C PRO A 153 -27.87 0.37 0.17
N SER A 154 -27.38 1.35 -0.59
CA SER A 154 -28.17 2.45 -1.15
C SER A 154 -27.71 2.88 -2.55
N SER A 155 -27.09 1.97 -3.32
CA SER A 155 -27.15 2.10 -4.78
C SER A 155 -28.54 1.62 -5.22
N ASN A 156 -29.42 2.57 -5.55
CA ASN A 156 -30.72 2.27 -6.16
C ASN A 156 -30.49 1.51 -7.48
N ILE A 157 -30.54 0.18 -7.42
CA ILE A 157 -30.89 -0.60 -8.60
C ILE A 157 -32.35 -0.25 -8.85
N ALA A 158 -32.57 0.70 -9.75
CA ALA A 158 -33.87 0.91 -10.35
C ALA A 158 -34.34 -0.46 -10.84
N GLN A 159 -35.46 -0.95 -10.30
CA GLN A 159 -36.12 -2.14 -10.81
C GLN A 159 -36.60 -1.81 -12.22
N MET A 160 -35.77 -2.12 -13.21
CA MET A 160 -36.23 -2.16 -14.59
C MET A 160 -37.11 -3.39 -14.71
N GLU A 161 -38.42 -3.16 -14.59
CA GLU A 161 -39.45 -4.18 -14.73
C GLU A 161 -39.35 -4.83 -16.11
N SER A 162 -38.74 -6.01 -16.19
CA SER A 162 -38.84 -6.86 -17.37
C SER A 162 -40.13 -7.67 -17.29
N SER A 163 -41.21 -7.06 -17.79
CA SER A 163 -42.47 -7.74 -18.06
C SER A 163 -42.27 -8.80 -19.15
N GLY A 164 -42.17 -10.08 -18.77
CA GLY A 164 -41.97 -11.19 -19.72
C GLY A 164 -42.35 -12.52 -19.09
N GLY A 165 -43.64 -12.85 -19.07
CA GLY A 165 -44.13 -14.03 -18.36
C GLY A 165 -44.02 -15.34 -19.15
N SER A 166 -44.03 -16.48 -18.43
CA SER A 166 -44.68 -17.71 -18.92
C SER A 166 -45.08 -18.61 -17.75
N ARG A 167 -46.19 -19.35 -17.92
CA ARG A 167 -46.81 -20.21 -16.90
C ARG A 167 -46.38 -21.67 -17.05
N LYS A 168 -46.25 -22.39 -15.92
CA LYS A 168 -46.66 -23.80 -15.63
C LYS A 168 -46.08 -24.20 -14.25
N SER A 169 -46.88 -24.33 -13.18
CA SER A 169 -47.60 -25.55 -12.73
C SER A 169 -46.66 -26.74 -12.44
N SER A 170 -46.66 -27.43 -11.29
CA SER A 170 -47.76 -27.73 -10.35
C SER A 170 -47.29 -28.17 -8.94
N LYS A 171 -48.15 -27.95 -7.92
CA LYS A 171 -48.49 -28.79 -6.73
C LYS A 171 -47.35 -29.56 -5.98
N ASN A 172 -47.24 -29.48 -4.66
CA ASN A 172 -48.26 -29.93 -3.69
C ASN A 172 -48.39 -29.07 -2.41
N LYS A 173 -49.57 -29.12 -1.77
CA LYS A 173 -49.89 -28.53 -0.47
C LYS A 173 -49.64 -29.51 0.68
N VAL A 174 -49.35 -28.98 1.87
CA VAL A 174 -50.06 -29.34 3.13
C VAL A 174 -50.38 -28.03 3.87
N THR A 175 -51.49 -28.02 4.62
CA THR A 175 -52.20 -26.83 5.14
C THR A 175 -52.29 -26.84 6.67
N PHE A 176 -52.21 -25.68 7.33
CA PHE A 176 -52.99 -25.22 8.52
C PHE A 176 -52.66 -23.70 8.67
N GLN A 177 -53.52 -22.68 8.43
CA GLN A 177 -54.87 -22.32 8.94
C GLN A 177 -54.87 -22.12 10.47
N PHE A 178 -55.36 -21.04 11.12
CA PHE A 178 -56.07 -19.77 10.80
C PHE A 178 -55.19 -18.55 11.21
N SER A 179 -55.50 -17.23 11.14
CA SER A 179 -56.42 -16.30 10.40
C SER A 179 -55.88 -14.86 10.65
N GLN A 180 -55.75 -13.95 9.68
CA GLN A 180 -56.76 -13.07 9.05
C GLN A 180 -57.51 -12.08 9.98
N GLU A 181 -57.07 -10.82 9.98
CA GLU A 181 -57.93 -9.65 9.77
C GLU A 181 -57.11 -8.48 9.17
N GLN A 182 -57.71 -7.71 8.26
CA GLN A 182 -57.14 -6.49 7.67
C GLN A 182 -58.12 -5.34 7.95
N ASN A 183 -57.65 -4.10 8.12
CA ASN A 183 -58.22 -2.96 7.39
C ASN A 183 -57.43 -1.63 7.53
N SER A 184 -57.61 -0.81 6.49
CA SER A 184 -57.49 0.67 6.42
C SER A 184 -56.20 1.38 6.87
N ASN A 185 -55.40 1.72 5.85
CA ASN A 185 -55.00 3.08 5.43
C ASN A 185 -54.65 4.21 6.43
N MET A 186 -53.64 4.97 5.97
CA MET A 186 -53.20 6.33 6.30
C MET A 186 -52.10 6.50 7.37
N SER A 187 -50.98 7.01 6.83
CA SER A 187 -49.90 7.78 7.45
C SER A 187 -49.97 8.09 8.94
N GLU A 188 -48.93 7.66 9.65
CA GLU A 188 -48.33 8.50 10.68
C GLU A 188 -46.80 8.38 10.65
N SER A 189 -46.13 9.53 10.60
CA SER A 189 -44.68 9.63 10.53
C SER A 189 -44.06 9.45 11.92
N SER A 190 -43.65 8.22 12.25
CA SER A 190 -42.89 7.96 13.47
C SER A 190 -41.40 8.24 13.27
N ILE A 191 -41.03 9.50 13.48
CA ILE A 191 -39.64 9.92 13.74
C ILE A 191 -39.19 9.21 15.01
N ASN A 192 -38.45 8.10 14.88
CA ASN A 192 -37.81 7.44 16.01
C ASN A 192 -36.33 7.81 16.06
N HIS A 193 -36.08 8.88 16.82
CA HIS A 193 -34.91 9.19 17.62
C HIS A 193 -33.59 8.49 17.26
N LYS A 194 -32.60 9.34 16.93
CA LYS A 194 -31.17 9.06 17.07
C LYS A 194 -30.89 8.42 18.44
N GLY A 195 -30.67 7.11 18.47
CA GLY A 195 -29.86 6.46 19.48
C GLY A 195 -28.41 6.43 19.00
N GLU A 196 -27.48 6.93 19.80
CA GLU A 196 -26.04 6.88 19.53
C GLU A 196 -25.52 5.44 19.71
N SER A 197 -25.87 4.58 18.76
CA SER A 197 -25.57 3.15 18.78
C SER A 197 -24.22 2.86 18.09
N SER A 198 -23.12 3.15 18.81
CA SER A 198 -21.78 2.57 18.58
C SER A 198 -21.26 2.58 17.13
N GLY A 199 -20.54 3.65 16.76
CA GLY A 199 -19.85 3.77 15.45
C GLY A 199 -18.74 2.73 15.19
N TYR A 200 -18.47 1.81 16.12
CA TYR A 200 -17.44 0.78 15.98
C TYR A 200 -17.74 -0.25 14.88
N TYR A 201 -19.02 -0.41 14.48
CA TYR A 201 -19.46 -1.42 13.50
C TYR A 201 -19.53 -0.92 12.04
N ASP A 202 -19.26 0.36 11.77
CA ASP A 202 -19.16 0.94 10.41
C ASP A 202 -17.71 1.06 9.92
N SER A 203 -16.74 0.91 10.82
CA SER A 203 -15.30 1.04 10.59
C SER A 203 -14.66 -0.26 10.08
N CYS A 204 -14.90 -0.62 8.81
CA CYS A 204 -14.34 -1.82 8.16
C CYS A 204 -13.92 -1.61 6.69
N LEU A 205 -13.10 -2.51 6.15
CA LEU A 205 -12.80 -2.67 4.72
C LEU A 205 -13.75 -3.69 4.08
N TRP A 206 -14.25 -3.42 2.87
CA TRP A 206 -15.21 -4.28 2.17
C TRP A 206 -14.54 -5.14 1.08
N PHE A 207 -14.45 -6.45 1.33
CA PHE A 207 -13.92 -7.47 0.42
C PHE A 207 -15.02 -8.19 -0.39
N GLY A 208 -16.12 -7.49 -0.69
CA GLY A 208 -17.12 -7.98 -1.64
C GLY A 208 -18.23 -8.88 -1.08
N SER A 209 -18.97 -9.48 -2.02
CA SER A 209 -20.01 -10.49 -1.74
C SER A 209 -19.77 -11.73 -2.60
N ARG A 210 -18.78 -12.56 -2.21
CA ARG A 210 -18.45 -13.81 -2.90
C ARG A 210 -19.05 -15.00 -2.12
N GLY A 211 -19.99 -15.72 -2.73
CA GLY A 211 -20.68 -16.86 -2.11
C GLY A 211 -21.93 -16.47 -1.30
N HIS A 212 -22.73 -17.46 -0.91
CA HIS A 212 -24.02 -17.25 -0.24
C HIS A 212 -23.89 -16.58 1.14
N ARG A 213 -24.67 -15.50 1.33
CA ARG A 213 -25.17 -14.98 2.62
C ARG A 213 -24.11 -14.61 3.68
N GLY A 214 -23.37 -13.53 3.42
CA GLY A 214 -22.55 -12.85 4.43
C GLY A 214 -21.94 -11.54 3.91
N SER A 215 -21.58 -10.63 4.82
CA SER A 215 -20.76 -9.44 4.52
C SER A 215 -19.28 -9.80 4.67
N ASN A 216 -18.50 -9.75 3.60
CA ASN A 216 -17.03 -9.91 3.68
C ASN A 216 -16.40 -8.57 4.12
N ASN A 217 -16.58 -8.23 5.39
CA ASN A 217 -16.00 -7.03 6.00
C ASN A 217 -14.81 -7.43 6.86
N LEU A 218 -13.66 -6.79 6.68
CA LEU A 218 -12.52 -6.91 7.57
C LEU A 218 -12.52 -5.72 8.53
N TYR A 219 -12.61 -5.99 9.83
CA TYR A 219 -12.59 -5.01 10.90
C TYR A 219 -11.16 -4.87 11.46
N PRO A 220 -10.78 -3.72 12.05
CA PRO A 220 -9.52 -3.58 12.77
C PRO A 220 -9.32 -4.68 13.83
N GLY A 221 -10.39 -5.07 14.52
CA GLY A 221 -10.35 -6.16 15.52
C GLY A 221 -9.86 -7.51 14.96
N ASP A 222 -10.06 -7.78 13.67
CA ASP A 222 -9.62 -9.03 13.02
C ASP A 222 -8.10 -9.07 12.82
N ILE A 223 -7.41 -7.91 12.83
CA ILE A 223 -5.95 -7.81 12.69
C ILE A 223 -5.23 -7.99 14.03
N ILE A 224 -5.88 -7.66 15.16
CA ILE A 224 -5.28 -7.73 16.52
C ILE A 224 -4.62 -9.09 16.81
N PRO A 225 -5.21 -10.27 16.48
CA PRO A 225 -4.59 -11.57 16.73
C PRO A 225 -3.19 -11.75 16.11
N PHE A 226 -2.89 -11.04 15.02
CA PHE A 226 -1.65 -11.14 14.26
C PHE A 226 -0.56 -10.19 14.77
N THR A 227 -0.91 -9.20 15.60
CA THR A 227 0.04 -8.34 16.35
C THR A 227 0.78 -9.09 17.47
N ARG A 228 0.66 -10.42 17.54
CA ARG A 228 1.58 -11.31 18.28
C ARG A 228 2.94 -11.46 17.59
N ARG A 229 3.01 -11.08 16.31
CA ARG A 229 4.24 -10.99 15.52
C ARG A 229 4.47 -9.53 15.10
N PRO A 230 5.71 -9.12 14.81
CA PRO A 230 5.98 -7.79 14.29
C PRO A 230 5.29 -7.59 12.93
N LEU A 231 4.53 -6.50 12.81
CA LEU A 231 3.65 -6.23 11.67
C LEU A 231 3.90 -4.83 11.12
N PHE A 232 4.08 -4.74 9.80
CA PHE A 232 4.08 -3.49 9.04
C PHE A 232 2.82 -3.43 8.19
N LEU A 233 1.87 -2.57 8.56
CA LEU A 233 0.53 -2.49 7.98
C LEU A 233 0.40 -1.27 7.07
N ILE A 234 -0.02 -1.48 5.82
CA ILE A 234 -0.39 -0.42 4.88
C ILE A 234 -1.88 -0.57 4.56
N ILE A 235 -2.69 0.41 4.97
CA ILE A 235 -4.12 0.48 4.65
C ILE A 235 -4.34 1.57 3.61
N ASP A 236 -4.81 1.16 2.43
CA ASP A 236 -5.14 2.02 1.30
C ASP A 236 -6.66 2.03 1.08
N SER A 237 -7.34 2.99 1.72
CA SER A 237 -8.79 3.01 1.87
C SER A 237 -9.33 4.40 2.19
N ASP A 238 -10.51 4.72 1.64
CA ASP A 238 -11.37 5.84 2.07
C ASP A 238 -11.88 5.70 3.52
N ASN A 239 -11.63 4.55 4.16
CA ASN A 239 -11.91 4.28 5.59
C ASN A 239 -10.63 3.96 6.39
N SER A 240 -9.44 4.34 5.91
CA SER A 240 -8.14 3.98 6.53
C SER A 240 -8.04 4.37 8.02
N HIS A 241 -8.61 5.51 8.40
CA HIS A 241 -8.57 6.03 9.78
C HIS A 241 -9.18 5.06 10.81
N ALA A 242 -10.11 4.19 10.40
CA ALA A 242 -10.67 3.12 11.22
C ALA A 242 -9.59 2.27 11.91
N PHE A 243 -8.45 2.07 11.22
CA PHE A 243 -7.37 1.20 11.69
C PHE A 243 -6.43 1.88 12.67
N LYS A 244 -6.59 3.19 12.95
CA LYS A 244 -5.87 3.88 14.05
C LYS A 244 -6.11 3.20 15.40
N VAL A 245 -7.28 2.58 15.60
CA VAL A 245 -7.64 1.85 16.84
C VAL A 245 -6.79 0.60 17.12
N LEU A 246 -5.98 0.14 16.15
CA LEU A 246 -4.99 -0.91 16.39
C LEU A 246 -3.88 -0.46 17.32
N HIS A 247 -3.51 0.82 17.26
CA HIS A 247 -2.43 1.39 18.05
C HIS A 247 -2.85 1.53 19.52
N GLY A 248 -2.13 0.86 20.42
CA GLY A 248 -2.49 0.67 21.82
C GLY A 248 -3.41 -0.54 22.08
N ALA A 249 -3.92 -1.19 21.02
CA ALA A 249 -4.74 -2.39 21.12
C ALA A 249 -3.98 -3.69 20.77
N GLU A 250 -2.70 -3.59 20.40
CA GLU A 250 -1.86 -4.72 20.01
C GLU A 250 -1.74 -5.78 21.13
N ARG A 251 -1.31 -6.98 20.73
CA ARG A 251 -1.24 -8.17 21.59
C ARG A 251 0.09 -8.89 21.41
N GLY A 252 1.19 -8.19 21.73
CA GLY A 252 2.53 -8.77 21.84
C GLY A 252 3.59 -7.80 21.34
N GLU A 253 3.59 -7.55 20.04
CA GLU A 253 4.52 -6.64 19.36
C GLU A 253 3.74 -5.41 18.86
N PRO A 254 4.22 -4.18 19.07
CA PRO A 254 3.60 -2.98 18.51
C PRO A 254 3.74 -2.96 16.98
N ALA A 255 2.73 -2.41 16.28
CA ALA A 255 2.68 -2.44 14.82
C ALA A 255 3.07 -1.08 14.20
N ALA A 256 3.74 -1.13 13.05
CA ALA A 256 3.98 0.03 12.20
C ALA A 256 2.79 0.19 11.25
N LEU A 257 2.13 1.35 11.25
CA LEU A 257 0.97 1.63 10.40
C LEU A 257 1.26 2.78 9.44
N LEU A 258 0.98 2.58 8.16
CA LEU A 258 0.81 3.62 7.15
C LEU A 258 -0.65 3.59 6.67
N LEU A 259 -1.35 4.72 6.79
CA LEU A 259 -2.77 4.86 6.47
C LEU A 259 -2.91 5.91 5.36
N SER A 260 -3.61 5.58 4.28
CA SER A 260 -3.89 6.50 3.18
C SER A 260 -4.74 7.70 3.63
N PRO A 261 -4.82 8.77 2.81
CA PRO A 261 -5.91 9.74 2.90
C PRO A 261 -7.29 9.07 2.80
N LEU A 262 -8.32 9.75 3.27
CA LEU A 262 -9.71 9.36 3.03
C LEU A 262 -10.19 9.76 1.62
N ARG A 263 -9.55 10.78 1.03
CA ARG A 263 -9.81 11.26 -0.33
C ARG A 263 -8.49 11.56 -1.05
N PRO A 264 -8.36 11.22 -2.34
CA PRO A 264 -7.22 11.66 -3.13
C PRO A 264 -7.33 13.16 -3.47
N ALA A 265 -6.20 13.82 -3.64
CA ALA A 265 -6.12 15.22 -4.03
C ALA A 265 -5.59 15.34 -5.46
N PHE A 266 -6.26 16.11 -6.32
CA PHE A 266 -5.78 16.38 -7.67
C PHE A 266 -6.10 17.83 -8.05
N LYS A 267 -5.24 18.45 -8.86
CA LYS A 267 -5.49 19.79 -9.40
C LYS A 267 -6.83 19.90 -10.13
N ASN A 268 -7.16 18.87 -10.93
CA ASN A 268 -8.41 18.78 -11.70
C ASN A 268 -9.13 17.45 -11.38
N PRO A 269 -9.93 17.37 -10.30
CA PRO A 269 -10.57 16.13 -9.87
C PRO A 269 -11.49 15.50 -10.94
N SER A 270 -12.10 16.31 -11.80
CA SER A 270 -12.93 15.86 -12.93
C SER A 270 -12.16 15.06 -13.99
N ASN A 271 -10.85 15.27 -14.08
CA ASN A 271 -9.97 14.64 -15.06
C ASN A 271 -9.10 13.55 -14.42
N ALA A 272 -9.23 13.33 -13.11
CA ALA A 272 -8.50 12.31 -12.38
C ALA A 272 -9.10 10.93 -12.69
N ASP A 273 -8.65 10.31 -13.77
CA ASP A 273 -9.01 8.92 -14.08
C ASP A 273 -8.30 7.96 -13.12
N LEU A 274 -8.90 7.82 -11.94
CA LEU A 274 -8.59 6.84 -10.91
C LEU A 274 -8.75 5.39 -11.41
N SER A 275 -9.59 5.15 -12.43
CA SER A 275 -9.74 3.80 -12.99
C SER A 275 -8.48 3.38 -13.74
N GLN A 276 -7.89 4.28 -14.54
CA GLN A 276 -6.66 4.01 -15.28
C GLN A 276 -5.41 3.98 -14.39
N ASN A 277 -5.35 4.81 -13.35
CA ASN A 277 -4.12 5.07 -12.62
C ASN A 277 -4.05 4.48 -11.20
N GLY A 278 -5.09 3.78 -10.72
CA GLY A 278 -5.11 3.17 -9.40
C GLY A 278 -5.13 4.17 -8.24
N SER A 279 -4.84 3.69 -7.03
CA SER A 279 -4.75 4.53 -5.83
C SER A 279 -3.58 5.51 -5.91
N GLN A 280 -3.88 6.79 -5.66
CA GLN A 280 -2.88 7.84 -5.53
C GLN A 280 -1.88 7.55 -4.40
N PHE A 281 -2.35 7.05 -3.26
CA PHE A 281 -1.48 6.78 -2.11
C PHE A 281 -0.47 5.69 -2.45
N THR A 282 -0.94 4.57 -3.00
CA THR A 282 -0.06 3.49 -3.45
C THR A 282 0.84 3.94 -4.60
N PHE A 283 0.39 4.83 -5.49
CA PHE A 283 1.24 5.38 -6.53
C PHE A 283 2.38 6.22 -5.94
N PHE A 284 2.14 7.08 -4.94
CA PHE A 284 3.20 7.81 -4.23
C PHE A 284 4.20 6.88 -3.53
N LEU A 285 3.74 5.81 -2.88
CA LEU A 285 4.61 4.83 -2.22
C LEU A 285 5.48 4.03 -3.20
N THR A 286 5.05 3.88 -4.45
CA THR A 286 5.69 2.98 -5.43
C THR A 286 6.46 3.72 -6.53
N ALA A 287 6.02 4.94 -6.89
CA ALA A 287 6.60 5.82 -7.90
C ALA A 287 6.32 7.30 -7.53
N PRO A 288 7.06 7.89 -6.56
CA PRO A 288 6.74 9.20 -5.97
C PRO A 288 6.74 10.36 -6.98
N LEU A 289 7.71 10.43 -7.90
CA LEU A 289 7.78 11.52 -8.87
C LEU A 289 6.66 11.43 -9.93
N PRO A 290 6.38 10.27 -10.57
CA PRO A 290 5.20 10.10 -11.41
C PRO A 290 3.87 10.43 -10.71
N ALA A 291 3.72 10.04 -9.44
CA ALA A 291 2.53 10.38 -8.65
C ALA A 291 2.39 11.89 -8.39
N PHE A 292 3.50 12.58 -8.09
CA PHE A 292 3.53 14.04 -8.00
C PHE A 292 3.10 14.70 -9.32
N CYS A 293 3.71 14.31 -10.45
CA CYS A 293 3.37 14.85 -11.77
C CYS A 293 1.89 14.63 -12.10
N GLN A 294 1.35 13.43 -11.87
CA GLN A 294 -0.07 13.15 -12.08
C GLN A 294 -0.98 14.04 -11.19
N MET A 295 -0.61 14.22 -9.91
CA MET A 295 -1.37 15.04 -8.95
C MET A 295 -1.55 16.49 -9.43
N VAL A 296 -0.48 17.10 -9.93
CA VAL A 296 -0.47 18.48 -10.45
C VAL A 296 -0.93 18.60 -11.92
N GLY A 297 -1.28 17.48 -12.55
CA GLY A 297 -1.78 17.43 -13.94
C GLY A 297 -0.71 17.59 -15.02
N LEU A 298 0.51 17.13 -14.77
CA LEU A 298 1.60 17.05 -15.75
C LEU A 298 1.65 15.65 -16.39
N SER A 299 1.61 15.60 -17.72
CA SER A 299 1.77 14.36 -18.47
C SER A 299 3.25 14.00 -18.62
N SER A 300 3.60 12.72 -18.44
CA SER A 300 4.94 12.19 -18.71
C SER A 300 5.49 12.54 -20.11
N PRO A 301 4.73 12.48 -21.24
CA PRO A 301 5.26 12.83 -22.55
C PRO A 301 5.42 14.35 -22.81
N ASP A 302 4.86 15.22 -21.98
CA ASP A 302 4.89 16.68 -22.17
C ASP A 302 6.08 17.35 -21.47
N THR A 303 6.81 16.59 -20.63
CA THR A 303 7.93 17.08 -19.84
C THR A 303 9.25 16.80 -20.57
N ASP A 304 10.08 17.83 -20.72
CA ASP A 304 11.45 17.69 -21.22
C ASP A 304 12.22 16.64 -20.40
N SER A 305 12.94 15.75 -21.09
CA SER A 305 13.70 14.66 -20.47
C SER A 305 14.71 15.19 -19.45
N ASP A 306 15.33 16.34 -19.72
CA ASP A 306 16.32 16.91 -18.80
C ASP A 306 15.64 17.50 -17.55
N VAL A 307 14.47 18.12 -17.71
CA VAL A 307 13.65 18.61 -16.59
C VAL A 307 13.18 17.45 -15.70
N TYR A 308 12.79 16.32 -16.29
CA TYR A 308 12.40 15.13 -15.52
C TYR A 308 13.59 14.51 -14.77
N ASN A 309 14.76 14.39 -15.43
CA ASN A 309 15.98 13.88 -14.81
C ASN A 309 16.46 14.76 -13.64
N ASP A 310 16.39 16.09 -13.79
CA ASP A 310 16.69 17.03 -12.71
C ASP A 310 15.71 16.90 -11.53
N ALA A 311 14.44 16.60 -11.79
CA ALA A 311 13.46 16.35 -10.75
C ALA A 311 13.73 15.05 -9.98
N GLU A 312 14.14 13.96 -10.66
CA GLU A 312 14.62 12.73 -10.01
C GLU A 312 15.87 13.00 -9.15
N ASN A 313 16.79 13.86 -9.62
CA ASN A 313 17.97 14.27 -8.86
C ASN A 313 17.62 15.09 -7.61
N ILE A 314 16.64 16.00 -7.70
CA ILE A 314 16.09 16.76 -6.56
C ILE A 314 15.51 15.80 -5.53
N LEU A 315 14.68 14.85 -5.96
CA LEU A 315 14.00 13.91 -5.07
C LEU A 315 14.97 12.92 -4.42
N SER A 316 15.91 12.36 -5.19
CA SER A 316 16.93 11.44 -4.68
C SER A 316 17.88 12.13 -3.69
N THR A 317 18.20 13.41 -3.92
CA THR A 317 18.95 14.25 -2.96
C THR A 317 18.16 14.51 -1.67
N ALA A 318 16.85 14.72 -1.77
CA ALA A 318 15.99 14.91 -0.61
C ALA A 318 15.91 13.62 0.24
N PHE A 319 15.66 12.48 -0.40
CA PHE A 319 15.56 11.17 0.27
C PHE A 319 16.87 10.80 0.96
N ALA A 320 18.03 11.00 0.32
CA ALA A 320 19.33 10.77 0.95
C ALA A 320 19.53 11.59 2.24
N LYS A 321 19.09 12.86 2.25
CA LYS A 321 19.16 13.72 3.44
C LYS A 321 18.17 13.29 4.53
N TRP A 322 16.93 13.01 4.16
CA TRP A 322 15.90 12.58 5.11
C TRP A 322 16.22 11.22 5.72
N GLU A 323 16.83 10.30 4.95
CA GLU A 323 17.30 9.02 5.46
C GLU A 323 18.40 9.21 6.50
N VAL A 324 19.39 10.08 6.25
CA VAL A 324 20.41 10.41 7.27
C VAL A 324 19.77 11.00 8.53
N ILE A 325 18.81 11.92 8.41
CA ILE A 325 18.10 12.51 9.56
C ILE A 325 17.32 11.44 10.34
N LEU A 326 16.58 10.57 9.65
CA LEU A 326 15.80 9.49 10.26
C LEU A 326 16.71 8.45 10.91
N CYS A 327 17.79 8.06 10.26
CA CYS A 327 18.78 7.12 10.77
C CYS A 327 19.73 7.70 11.83
N THR A 328 19.73 9.03 12.07
CA THR A 328 20.51 9.65 13.17
C THR A 328 19.64 10.13 14.34
N SER A 329 18.37 10.43 14.11
CA SER A 329 17.44 10.93 15.15
C SER A 329 17.37 10.01 16.37
N THR A 330 17.41 10.60 17.57
CA THR A 330 17.27 9.88 18.86
C THR A 330 15.81 9.69 19.28
N SER A 331 14.87 10.40 18.66
CA SER A 331 13.42 10.35 18.95
C SER A 331 12.64 9.41 18.03
N VAL A 332 13.32 8.52 17.31
CA VAL A 332 12.69 7.47 16.51
C VAL A 332 12.07 6.43 17.45
N ASP A 333 10.76 6.20 17.32
CA ASP A 333 10.05 5.15 18.03
C ASP A 333 10.69 3.77 17.77
N ILE A 334 10.63 2.87 18.76
CA ILE A 334 11.19 1.53 18.64
C ILE A 334 10.63 0.77 17.43
N VAL A 335 9.34 0.91 17.12
CA VAL A 335 8.66 0.28 15.98
C VAL A 335 9.38 0.60 14.67
N TRP A 336 9.65 1.88 14.40
CA TRP A 336 10.38 2.30 13.21
C TRP A 336 11.86 1.89 13.28
N ALA A 337 12.50 2.04 14.44
CA ALA A 337 13.91 1.70 14.64
C ALA A 337 14.23 0.21 14.38
N GLN A 338 13.27 -0.69 14.63
CA GLN A 338 13.42 -2.14 14.38
C GLN A 338 13.40 -2.49 12.89
N VAL A 339 12.65 -1.74 12.06
CA VAL A 339 12.48 -2.02 10.63
C VAL A 339 13.35 -1.16 9.71
N LEU A 340 13.91 -0.04 10.20
CA LEU A 340 14.75 0.86 9.41
C LEU A 340 16.03 0.24 8.85
N ASN A 341 16.46 -0.93 9.33
CA ASN A 341 17.58 -1.65 8.71
C ASN A 341 17.22 -2.19 7.31
N ASP A 342 15.96 -2.57 7.09
CA ASP A 342 15.50 -3.12 5.82
C ASP A 342 15.41 -2.04 4.72
N PRO A 343 16.02 -2.25 3.55
CA PRO A 343 16.04 -1.25 2.47
C PRO A 343 14.64 -1.02 1.85
N PHE A 344 13.80 -2.05 1.71
CA PHE A 344 12.47 -1.91 1.12
C PHE A 344 11.54 -1.12 2.04
N ILE A 345 11.52 -1.45 3.34
CA ILE A 345 10.70 -0.74 4.31
C ILE A 345 11.20 0.70 4.51
N ARG A 346 12.52 0.92 4.61
CA ARG A 346 13.09 2.27 4.71
C ARG A 346 12.73 3.14 3.50
N ARG A 347 12.79 2.57 2.28
CA ARG A 347 12.32 3.22 1.05
C ARG A 347 10.85 3.60 1.10
N LEU A 348 9.97 2.71 1.58
CA LEU A 348 8.54 3.01 1.75
C LEU A 348 8.31 4.15 2.75
N ILE A 349 9.05 4.21 3.87
CA ILE A 349 8.94 5.28 4.86
C ILE A 349 9.34 6.64 4.25
N LEU A 350 10.43 6.72 3.47
CA LEU A 350 10.84 7.96 2.80
C LEU A 350 9.81 8.45 1.78
N ARG A 351 9.22 7.51 1.01
CA ARG A 351 8.15 7.81 0.05
C ARG A 351 6.84 8.19 0.74
N PHE A 352 6.56 7.64 1.92
CA PHE A 352 5.46 8.08 2.76
C PHE A 352 5.66 9.51 3.27
N ILE A 353 6.87 9.86 3.78
CA ILE A 353 7.21 11.22 4.20
C ILE A 353 7.00 12.20 3.04
N PHE A 354 7.44 11.85 1.83
CA PHE A 354 7.17 12.63 0.62
C PHE A 354 5.68 12.79 0.35
N CYS A 355 4.92 11.70 0.30
CA CYS A 355 3.48 11.69 0.07
C CYS A 355 2.74 12.61 1.05
N GLN A 356 3.00 12.44 2.35
CA GLN A 356 2.38 13.24 3.42
C GLN A 356 2.70 14.73 3.28
N SER A 357 3.96 15.07 2.95
CA SER A 357 4.40 16.46 2.85
C SER A 357 3.91 17.16 1.59
N VAL A 358 3.85 16.44 0.48
CA VAL A 358 3.26 16.92 -0.77
C VAL A 358 1.77 17.19 -0.58
N LEU A 359 1.02 16.25 0.02
CA LEU A 359 -0.41 16.40 0.24
C LEU A 359 -0.73 17.52 1.25
N LEU A 360 0.06 17.67 2.32
CA LEU A 360 -0.12 18.77 3.29
C LEU A 360 0.05 20.15 2.64
N LEU A 361 1.07 20.31 1.82
CA LEU A 361 1.35 21.59 1.17
C LEU A 361 0.45 21.84 -0.05
N PHE A 362 -0.21 20.81 -0.59
CA PHE A 362 -1.12 20.92 -1.75
C PHE A 362 -2.59 21.13 -1.37
N CYS A 363 -3.03 20.61 -0.22
CA CYS A 363 -4.42 20.68 0.21
C CYS A 363 -4.71 21.91 1.09
N PRO A 364 -5.88 22.55 0.94
CA PRO A 364 -6.31 23.63 1.83
C PRO A 364 -6.43 23.17 3.29
N SER A 365 -6.07 24.06 4.22
CA SER A 365 -6.04 23.77 5.67
C SER A 365 -7.40 23.34 6.26
N GLU A 366 -8.51 23.83 5.70
CA GLU A 366 -9.88 23.63 6.23
C GLU A 366 -10.36 22.17 6.25
N ASP A 367 -9.78 21.29 5.41
CA ASP A 367 -10.19 19.89 5.24
C ASP A 367 -9.01 18.89 5.39
N SER A 368 -7.90 19.33 5.96
CA SER A 368 -6.62 18.61 6.01
C SER A 368 -6.73 17.13 6.43
N ASP A 369 -7.50 16.81 7.46
CA ASP A 369 -7.70 15.44 7.98
C ASP A 369 -8.29 14.45 6.95
N GLN A 370 -8.99 14.91 5.90
CA GLN A 370 -9.53 14.05 4.85
C GLN A 370 -8.48 13.69 3.77
N TYR A 371 -7.50 14.58 3.55
CA TYR A 371 -6.54 14.49 2.46
C TYR A 371 -5.13 14.07 2.91
N LEU A 372 -4.87 14.04 4.22
CA LEU A 372 -3.58 13.65 4.77
C LEU A 372 -3.47 12.14 5.03
N PRO A 373 -2.38 11.48 4.58
CA PRO A 373 -2.03 10.17 5.07
C PRO A 373 -1.50 10.26 6.50
N ALA A 374 -1.71 9.21 7.29
CA ALA A 374 -1.28 9.15 8.69
C ALA A 374 -0.35 7.95 8.92
N CYS A 375 0.58 8.09 9.86
CA CYS A 375 1.40 6.99 10.35
C CYS A 375 1.30 6.88 11.87
N LEU A 376 1.37 5.64 12.37
CA LEU A 376 1.42 5.32 13.80
C LEU A 376 2.50 4.24 14.05
N PRO A 377 3.37 4.38 15.05
CA PRO A 377 3.62 5.60 15.85
C PRO A 377 4.03 6.80 14.98
N HIS A 378 3.94 8.03 15.48
CA HIS A 378 4.35 9.19 14.69
C HIS A 378 5.86 9.18 14.40
N LEU A 379 6.23 9.59 13.18
CA LEU A 379 7.63 9.80 12.79
C LEU A 379 8.23 11.02 13.51
N PRO A 380 9.57 11.10 13.67
CA PRO A 380 10.23 12.24 14.31
C PRO A 380 9.87 13.58 13.66
N SER A 381 9.73 14.63 14.49
CA SER A 381 9.48 16.00 14.01
C SER A 381 10.52 16.52 13.01
N SER A 382 11.76 16.02 13.08
CA SER A 382 12.84 16.34 12.14
C SER A 382 12.55 15.92 10.68
N VAL A 383 11.67 14.94 10.47
CA VAL A 383 11.18 14.50 9.15
C VAL A 383 9.67 14.71 9.00
N SER A 384 9.06 15.53 9.86
CA SER A 384 7.66 15.95 9.67
C SER A 384 7.51 16.85 8.44
N PRO A 385 6.32 16.92 7.83
CA PRO A 385 6.03 17.86 6.74
C PRO A 385 6.42 19.32 7.01
N ASN A 386 6.29 19.76 8.27
CA ASN A 386 6.58 21.13 8.71
C ASN A 386 8.08 21.37 8.96
N SER A 387 8.93 20.34 8.86
CA SER A 387 10.37 20.49 9.02
C SER A 387 10.96 21.20 7.80
N GLU A 388 11.84 22.18 8.02
CA GLU A 388 12.40 23.00 6.94
C GLU A 388 13.12 22.17 5.88
N VAL A 389 13.77 21.06 6.26
CA VAL A 389 14.48 20.17 5.33
C VAL A 389 13.52 19.39 4.42
N VAL A 390 12.32 19.09 4.93
CA VAL A 390 11.27 18.41 4.17
C VAL A 390 10.54 19.42 3.28
N ARG A 391 10.02 20.49 3.89
CA ARG A 391 9.31 21.60 3.23
C ARG A 391 10.10 22.21 2.07
N SER A 392 11.37 22.58 2.30
CA SER A 392 12.21 23.18 1.26
C SER A 392 12.46 22.27 0.05
N SER A 393 12.45 20.95 0.23
CA SER A 393 12.60 19.99 -0.86
C SER A 393 11.33 19.91 -1.73
N VAL A 394 10.14 19.93 -1.11
CA VAL A 394 8.86 20.00 -1.84
C VAL A 394 8.72 21.34 -2.57
N VAL A 395 9.03 22.46 -1.91
CA VAL A 395 9.08 23.80 -2.52
C VAL A 395 10.01 23.82 -3.73
N ARG A 396 11.20 23.22 -3.62
CA ARG A 396 12.16 23.14 -4.73
C ARG A 396 11.62 22.35 -5.91
N LEU A 397 10.98 21.20 -5.66
CA LEU A 397 10.39 20.36 -6.70
C LEU A 397 9.21 21.07 -7.40
N ALA A 398 8.30 21.69 -6.65
CA ALA A 398 7.17 22.43 -7.20
C ALA A 398 7.61 23.65 -8.02
N LYS A 399 8.66 24.38 -7.58
CA LYS A 399 9.26 25.48 -8.34
C LYS A 399 9.95 25.00 -9.62
N HIS A 400 10.65 23.85 -9.58
CA HIS A 400 11.30 23.24 -10.74
C HIS A 400 10.29 22.94 -11.86
N PHE A 401 9.15 22.33 -11.51
CA PHE A 401 8.04 22.08 -12.43
C PHE A 401 7.15 23.31 -12.74
N ARG A 402 7.42 24.47 -12.14
CA ARG A 402 6.59 25.69 -12.28
C ARG A 402 5.12 25.48 -11.87
N VAL A 403 4.90 24.63 -10.87
CA VAL A 403 3.57 24.32 -10.27
C VAL A 403 3.46 24.82 -8.83
N ALA A 404 4.39 25.68 -8.40
CA ALA A 404 4.43 26.26 -7.06
C ALA A 404 3.12 26.96 -6.65
N ASP A 405 2.40 27.54 -7.61
CA ASP A 405 1.14 28.25 -7.40
C ASP A 405 -0.04 27.33 -6.99
N TYR A 406 0.15 26.00 -6.98
CA TYR A 406 -0.82 25.03 -6.47
C TYR A 406 -0.51 24.56 -5.04
N PHE A 407 0.42 25.22 -4.35
CA PHE A 407 0.85 24.84 -3.01
C PHE A 407 0.79 26.02 -2.03
N HIS A 408 0.35 25.72 -0.81
CA HIS A 408 0.23 26.63 0.31
C HIS A 408 1.54 26.63 1.11
N PHE A 409 2.49 27.48 0.71
CA PHE A 409 3.82 27.56 1.35
C PHE A 409 3.93 28.61 2.47
N ASP A 410 3.00 29.56 2.53
CA ASP A 410 3.05 30.74 3.39
C ASP A 410 2.09 30.67 4.60
N ASP A 411 1.22 29.66 4.65
CA ASP A 411 0.14 29.50 5.66
C ASP A 411 0.53 28.66 6.91
N MET A 412 1.82 28.33 7.10
CA MET A 412 2.32 27.30 8.05
C MET A 412 3.60 27.69 8.80
#